data_AF-A0A7S1Z119-F1
#
_entry.id   AF-A0A7S1Z119-F1
#
_cell.length_a   1.000
_cell.length_b   1.000
_cell.length_c   1.000
_cell.angle_alpha   90.00
_cell.angle_beta   90.00
_cell.angle_gamma   90.00
#
_symmetry.space_group_name_H-M   'P 1'
#
loop_
_entity.id
_entity.type
_entity.pdbx_description
1 polymer ?
#
loop_
_entity_poly.entity_id
_entity_poly.type
_entity_poly.pdbx_seq_one_letter_code
_entity_poly.pdbx_strand_id
1 'polypeptide(L)'
;TAFNQYFFNISKSDDERINTTRSSILETAGDCVGVLTACFPGLENIIGGHCTNPTQVGLEETQHRFEYAFRSMVKAIATPSNPVVLFLDDLHWADAYSLHLIRALVTDKSIKHFLFIGCIRDDEVDITHPFATELYEIQMRSVAVTKIEVTNITKEEANALITDAFHFSKKVT
;
A
#
# COMPACT_ATOMS: atom_id res chain seq x y z
N THR A 1 1.83 11.42 3.22
CA THR A 1 1.41 10.10 2.66
C THR A 1 1.46 9.05 3.76
N ALA A 2 0.68 7.98 3.65
CA ALA A 2 0.62 6.92 4.66
C ALA A 2 1.99 6.30 4.98
N PHE A 3 2.83 6.08 3.96
CA PHE A 3 4.19 5.57 4.13
C PHE A 3 5.11 6.52 4.91
N ASN A 4 5.04 7.83 4.68
CA ASN A 4 5.83 8.79 5.48
C ASN A 4 5.43 8.75 6.96
N GLN A 5 4.13 8.63 7.25
CA GLN A 5 3.67 8.50 8.63
C GLN A 5 4.12 7.16 9.26
N TYR A 6 4.08 6.07 8.48
CA TYR A 6 4.56 4.77 8.91
C TYR A 6 6.05 4.81 9.29
N PHE A 7 6.91 5.38 8.44
CA PHE A 7 8.34 5.51 8.73
C PHE A 7 8.63 6.43 9.90
N PHE A 8 7.88 7.54 10.02
CA PHE A 8 7.98 8.41 11.19
C PHE A 8 7.58 7.71 12.50
N ASN A 9 6.61 6.80 12.47
CA ASN A 9 6.24 6.02 13.65
C ASN A 9 7.34 4.99 14.00
N ILE A 10 7.99 4.39 13.00
CA ILE A 10 9.14 3.50 13.22
C ILE A 10 10.31 4.27 13.83
N SER A 11 10.60 5.49 13.37
CA SER A 11 11.70 6.30 13.93
C SER A 11 11.48 6.71 15.40
N LYS A 12 10.27 6.53 15.94
CA LYS A 12 9.94 6.71 17.36
C LYS A 12 9.94 5.42 18.17
N SER A 13 10.18 4.27 17.52
CA SER A 13 10.30 2.97 18.18
C SER A 13 11.70 2.77 18.75
N ASP A 14 11.93 1.63 19.40
CA ASP A 14 13.24 1.28 19.96
C ASP A 14 14.33 1.13 18.88
N ASP A 15 15.58 1.41 19.26
CA ASP A 15 16.74 1.39 18.38
C ASP A 15 16.93 0.05 17.65
N GLU A 16 16.56 -1.07 18.28
CA GLU A 16 16.63 -2.40 17.68
C GLU A 16 15.73 -2.52 16.45
N ARG A 17 14.49 -2.01 16.54
CA ARG A 17 13.53 -2.03 15.44
C ARG A 17 13.98 -1.10 14.30
N ILE A 18 14.51 0.06 14.65
CA ILE A 18 15.07 1.01 13.67
C ILE A 18 16.25 0.37 12.93
N ASN A 19 17.19 -0.23 13.65
CA ASN A 19 18.38 -0.86 13.07
C ASN A 19 18.02 -2.06 12.19
N THR A 20 17.11 -2.92 12.65
CA THR A 20 16.65 -4.08 11.88
C THR A 20 15.95 -3.64 10.58
N THR A 21 15.07 -2.65 10.66
CA THR A 21 14.37 -2.10 9.49
C THR A 21 15.36 -1.44 8.53
N ARG A 22 16.31 -0.65 9.04
CA ARG A 22 17.36 -0.01 8.24
C ARG A 22 18.16 -1.06 7.46
N SER A 23 18.69 -2.06 8.16
CA SER A 23 19.49 -3.12 7.54
C SER A 23 18.71 -3.88 6.48
N SER A 24 17.45 -4.24 6.76
CA SER A 24 16.62 -4.97 5.80
C SER A 24 16.31 -4.14 4.54
N ILE A 25 16.02 -2.85 4.68
CA ILE A 25 15.75 -1.98 3.53
C ILE A 25 17.03 -1.76 2.71
N LEU A 26 18.17 -1.51 3.35
CA LEU A 26 19.44 -1.33 2.64
C LEU A 26 19.88 -2.60 1.90
N GLU A 27 19.69 -3.78 2.50
CA GLU A 27 20.03 -5.06 1.89
C GLU A 27 19.12 -5.42 0.70
N THR A 28 17.84 -5.09 0.78
CA THR A 28 16.85 -5.44 -0.27
C THR A 28 16.77 -4.43 -1.40
N ALA A 29 16.80 -3.13 -1.10
CA ALA A 29 16.66 -2.07 -2.09
C ALA A 29 18.01 -1.60 -2.67
N GLY A 30 19.12 -1.82 -1.95
CA GLY A 30 20.48 -1.52 -2.43
C GLY A 30 20.64 -0.10 -2.98
N ASP A 31 21.17 0.02 -4.19
CA ASP A 31 21.41 1.30 -4.86
C ASP A 31 20.12 2.06 -5.21
N CYS A 32 18.95 1.40 -5.18
CA CYS A 32 17.67 2.04 -5.48
C CYS A 32 17.05 2.77 -4.27
N VAL A 33 17.71 2.74 -3.11
CA VAL A 33 17.23 3.43 -1.89
C VAL A 33 17.07 4.94 -2.11
N GLY A 34 17.95 5.56 -2.89
CA GLY A 34 17.85 7.00 -3.21
C GLY A 34 16.57 7.37 -3.98
N VAL A 35 15.99 6.44 -4.74
CA VAL A 35 14.71 6.64 -5.42
C VAL A 35 13.57 6.66 -4.39
N LEU A 36 13.65 5.80 -3.35
CA LEU A 36 12.63 5.74 -2.30
C LEU A 36 12.64 6.98 -1.42
N THR A 37 13.81 7.50 -1.04
CA THR A 37 13.88 8.70 -0.19
C THR A 37 13.38 9.95 -0.91
N ALA A 38 13.57 10.03 -2.23
CA ALA A 38 12.98 11.10 -3.03
C ALA A 38 11.44 11.08 -3.00
N CYS A 39 10.81 9.90 -2.97
CA CYS A 39 9.35 9.76 -2.90
C CYS A 39 8.79 9.76 -1.47
N PHE A 40 9.56 9.25 -0.51
CA PHE A 40 9.18 9.08 0.88
C PHE A 40 10.25 9.69 1.81
N PRO A 41 10.29 11.02 1.97
CA PRO A 41 11.32 11.68 2.78
C PRO A 41 11.38 11.19 4.24
N GLY A 42 10.28 10.67 4.79
CA GLY A 42 10.26 10.10 6.14
C GLY A 42 11.18 8.88 6.31
N LEU A 43 11.57 8.22 5.21
CA LEU A 43 12.51 7.11 5.20
C LEU A 43 13.94 7.55 5.57
N GLU A 44 14.31 8.81 5.32
CA GLU A 44 15.64 9.34 5.66
C GLU A 44 15.92 9.27 7.17
N ASN A 45 14.88 9.43 7.99
CA ASN A 45 14.99 9.33 9.45
C ASN A 45 15.39 7.92 9.92
N ILE A 46 15.07 6.89 9.14
CA ILE A 46 15.44 5.52 9.43
C ILE A 46 16.79 5.21 8.81
N ILE A 47 17.02 5.56 7.54
CA ILE A 47 18.22 5.15 6.81
C ILE A 47 19.46 5.98 7.19
N GLY A 48 19.29 7.23 7.62
CA GLY A 48 20.35 8.04 8.19
C GLY A 48 21.37 8.56 7.16
N GLY A 49 20.92 9.27 6.13
CA GLY A 49 21.80 9.97 5.18
C GLY A 49 22.65 9.10 4.24
N HIS A 50 22.53 7.77 4.29
CA HIS A 50 23.25 6.82 3.42
C HIS A 50 22.74 6.80 1.98
N CYS A 51 21.98 7.80 1.54
CA CYS A 51 21.34 7.80 0.23
C CYS A 51 22.18 8.59 -0.76
N THR A 52 22.69 7.92 -1.78
CA THR A 52 23.19 8.58 -2.98
C THR A 52 21.99 9.12 -3.76
N ASN A 53 22.10 10.35 -4.26
CA ASN A 53 21.06 10.91 -5.13
C ASN A 53 20.86 9.97 -6.32
N PRO A 54 19.60 9.65 -6.67
CA PRO A 54 19.33 8.78 -7.80
C PRO A 54 19.93 9.38 -9.07
N THR A 55 20.71 8.58 -9.79
CA THR A 55 21.26 9.01 -11.09
C THR A 55 20.10 9.39 -12.01
N GLN A 56 20.17 10.57 -12.62
CA GLN A 56 19.17 10.98 -13.60
C GLN A 56 19.22 10.02 -14.80
N VAL A 57 18.10 9.34 -15.02
CA VAL A 57 17.89 8.36 -16.09
C VAL A 57 16.59 8.71 -16.82
N GLY A 58 16.32 8.03 -17.94
CA GLY A 58 15.06 8.18 -18.66
C GLY A 58 13.83 7.84 -17.80
N LEU A 59 12.64 8.24 -18.26
CA LEU A 59 11.38 8.05 -17.54
C LEU A 59 11.08 6.57 -17.25
N GLU A 60 11.23 5.70 -18.26
CA GLU A 60 10.96 4.26 -18.13
C GLU A 60 11.90 3.59 -17.10
N GLU A 61 13.19 3.93 -17.17
CA GLU A 61 14.18 3.42 -16.22
C GLU A 61 13.90 3.92 -14.79
N THR A 62 13.45 5.18 -14.65
CA THR A 62 13.04 5.73 -13.35
C THR A 62 11.85 4.96 -12.77
N GLN A 63 10.86 4.64 -13.61
CA GLN A 63 9.69 3.85 -13.20
C GLN A 63 10.08 2.44 -12.76
N HIS A 64 10.88 1.72 -13.55
CA HIS A 64 11.33 0.37 -13.16
C HIS A 64 12.16 0.36 -11.88
N ARG A 65 13.05 1.34 -11.70
CA ARG A 65 13.81 1.49 -10.45
C ARG A 65 12.90 1.76 -9.26
N PHE A 66 11.90 2.62 -9.43
CA PHE A 66 10.93 2.88 -8.38
C PHE A 66 10.10 1.64 -8.05
N GLU A 67 9.58 0.92 -9.05
CA GLU A 67 8.82 -0.32 -8.83
C GLU A 67 9.65 -1.35 -8.05
N TYR A 68 10.89 -1.60 -8.49
CA TYR A 68 11.81 -2.50 -7.81
C TYR A 68 12.05 -2.06 -6.36
N ALA A 69 12.40 -0.79 -6.16
CA ALA A 69 12.69 -0.27 -4.83
C ALA A 69 11.45 -0.35 -3.92
N PHE A 70 10.27 -0.05 -4.43
CA PHE A 70 9.02 -0.08 -3.68
C PHE A 70 8.66 -1.51 -3.26
N ARG A 71 8.81 -2.50 -4.16
CA ARG A 71 8.64 -3.92 -3.84
C ARG A 71 9.65 -4.39 -2.80
N SER A 72 10.93 -4.05 -2.96
CA SER A 72 11.98 -4.37 -2.00
C SER A 72 11.70 -3.76 -0.62
N MET A 73 11.25 -2.51 -0.59
CA MET A 73 10.86 -1.82 0.65
C MET A 73 9.70 -2.53 1.34
N VAL A 74 8.62 -2.83 0.63
CA VAL A 74 7.46 -3.55 1.20
C VAL A 74 7.90 -4.93 1.71
N LYS A 75 8.73 -5.65 0.97
CA LYS A 75 9.31 -6.92 1.39
C LYS A 75 10.12 -6.82 2.68
N ALA A 76 10.91 -5.77 2.84
CA ALA A 76 11.74 -5.55 4.02
C ALA A 76 10.91 -5.25 5.28
N ILE A 77 9.80 -4.52 5.14
CA ILE A 77 8.96 -4.12 6.28
C ILE A 77 7.89 -5.17 6.63
N ALA A 78 7.47 -5.99 5.66
CA ALA A 78 6.47 -7.04 5.85
C ALA A 78 7.13 -8.33 6.35
N THR A 79 7.23 -8.46 7.67
CA THR A 79 7.91 -9.58 8.32
C THR A 79 6.92 -10.38 9.19
N PRO A 80 7.23 -11.62 9.61
CA PRO A 80 6.35 -12.38 10.50
C PRO A 80 6.03 -11.63 11.80
N SER A 81 7.01 -10.91 12.35
CA SER A 81 6.87 -10.11 13.58
C SER A 81 6.14 -8.79 13.37
N ASN A 82 6.02 -8.34 12.11
CA ASN A 82 5.40 -7.08 11.73
C ASN A 82 4.70 -7.24 10.37
N PRO A 83 3.55 -7.92 10.32
CA PRO A 83 2.76 -8.03 9.09
C PRO A 83 2.25 -6.65 8.67
N VAL A 84 2.17 -6.41 7.37
CA VAL A 84 1.77 -5.12 6.80
C VAL A 84 0.45 -5.27 6.07
N VAL A 85 -0.50 -4.39 6.39
CA VAL A 85 -1.75 -4.23 5.65
C VAL A 85 -1.72 -2.89 4.92
N LEU A 86 -1.84 -2.91 3.60
CA LEU A 86 -2.05 -1.72 2.80
C LEU A 86 -3.53 -1.63 2.42
N PHE A 87 -4.21 -0.63 3.00
CA PHE A 87 -5.59 -0.30 2.67
C PHE A 87 -5.61 0.95 1.79
N LEU A 88 -6.28 0.86 0.64
CA LEU A 88 -6.51 1.99 -0.26
C LEU A 88 -8.01 2.13 -0.55
N ASP A 89 -8.52 3.34 -0.36
CA ASP A 89 -9.89 3.71 -0.74
C ASP A 89 -9.92 4.31 -2.16
N ASP A 90 -11.11 4.39 -2.74
CA ASP A 90 -11.38 5.04 -4.03
C ASP A 90 -10.46 4.59 -5.19
N LEU A 91 -10.19 3.28 -5.31
CA LEU A 91 -9.29 2.75 -6.34
C LEU A 91 -9.76 2.99 -7.79
N HIS A 92 -11.03 3.34 -7.97
CA HIS A 92 -11.58 3.71 -9.28
C HIS A 92 -10.96 5.00 -9.84
N TRP A 93 -10.30 5.82 -9.02
CA TRP A 93 -9.54 6.99 -9.47
C TRP A 93 -8.04 6.73 -9.69
N ALA A 94 -7.55 5.52 -9.43
CA ALA A 94 -6.15 5.20 -9.61
C ALA A 94 -5.77 5.14 -11.10
N ASP A 95 -4.64 5.76 -11.45
CA ASP A 95 -4.10 5.64 -12.80
C ASP A 95 -3.55 4.23 -13.09
N ALA A 96 -3.28 3.94 -14.36
CA ALA A 96 -2.83 2.63 -14.79
C ALA A 96 -1.49 2.21 -14.14
N TYR A 97 -0.58 3.16 -13.89
CA TYR A 97 0.72 2.87 -13.28
C TYR A 97 0.59 2.50 -11.80
N SER A 98 -0.31 3.18 -11.08
CA SER A 98 -0.63 2.90 -9.68
C SER A 98 -1.24 1.50 -9.53
N LEU A 99 -2.17 1.14 -10.42
CA LEU A 99 -2.76 -0.21 -10.45
C LEU A 99 -1.72 -1.28 -10.81
N HIS A 100 -0.84 -0.99 -11.77
CA HIS A 100 0.29 -1.86 -12.10
C HIS A 100 1.19 -2.11 -10.90
N LEU A 101 1.52 -1.07 -10.13
CA LEU A 101 2.35 -1.17 -8.92
C LEU A 101 1.69 -2.05 -7.86
N ILE A 102 0.37 -1.91 -7.66
CA ILE A 102 -0.40 -2.77 -6.75
C ILE A 102 -0.31 -4.22 -7.20
N ARG A 103 -0.55 -4.51 -8.49
CA ARG A 103 -0.37 -5.87 -9.04
C ARG A 103 1.04 -6.38 -8.78
N ALA A 104 2.07 -5.56 -9.06
CA ALA A 104 3.46 -5.96 -8.88
C ALA A 104 3.77 -6.34 -7.42
N LEU A 105 3.18 -5.63 -6.45
CA LEU A 105 3.26 -6.00 -5.04
C LEU A 105 2.53 -7.31 -4.71
N VAL A 106 1.24 -7.42 -5.05
CA VAL A 106 0.43 -8.58 -4.61
C VAL A 106 0.78 -9.87 -5.33
N THR A 107 1.42 -9.79 -6.50
CA THR A 107 1.85 -10.96 -7.28
C THR A 107 3.29 -11.40 -6.99
N ASP A 108 4.06 -10.60 -6.25
CA ASP A 108 5.42 -10.96 -5.84
C ASP A 108 5.39 -11.94 -4.66
N LYS A 109 5.56 -13.23 -4.97
CA LYS A 109 5.58 -14.32 -3.97
C LYS A 109 6.73 -14.22 -2.97
N SER A 110 7.73 -13.37 -3.21
CA SER A 110 8.80 -13.12 -2.26
C SER A 110 8.41 -12.14 -1.16
N ILE A 111 7.35 -11.35 -1.37
CA ILE A 111 6.72 -10.53 -0.34
C ILE A 111 5.80 -11.42 0.48
N LYS A 112 6.16 -11.64 1.74
CA LYS A 112 5.38 -12.42 2.71
C LYS A 112 4.76 -11.50 3.74
N HIS A 113 3.75 -11.98 4.47
CA HIS A 113 3.12 -11.23 5.56
C HIS A 113 2.56 -9.86 5.13
N PHE A 114 2.12 -9.76 3.88
CA PHE A 114 1.52 -8.57 3.29
C PHE A 114 0.08 -8.87 2.88
N LEU A 115 -0.82 -7.96 3.23
CA LEU A 115 -2.22 -7.98 2.81
C LEU A 115 -2.55 -6.65 2.14
N PHE A 116 -3.14 -6.73 0.95
CA PHE A 116 -3.72 -5.58 0.27
C PHE A 116 -5.23 -5.61 0.39
N ILE A 117 -5.82 -4.47 0.75
CA ILE A 117 -7.28 -4.26 0.76
C ILE A 117 -7.55 -3.01 -0.07
N GLY A 118 -8.47 -3.15 -1.03
CA GLY A 118 -8.86 -2.08 -1.93
C GLY A 118 -10.37 -1.90 -1.94
N CYS A 119 -10.83 -0.67 -1.84
CA CYS A 119 -12.24 -0.32 -2.07
C CYS A 119 -12.40 0.21 -3.49
N ILE A 120 -13.44 -0.27 -4.18
CA ILE A 120 -13.77 0.15 -5.52
C ILE A 120 -15.28 0.21 -5.68
N ARG A 121 -15.74 1.11 -6.54
CA ARG A 121 -17.14 1.28 -6.84
C ARG A 121 -17.50 0.48 -8.09
N ASP A 122 -18.39 -0.49 -7.93
CA ASP A 122 -18.78 -1.43 -8.99
C ASP A 122 -19.46 -0.72 -10.18
N ASP A 123 -20.05 0.46 -9.98
CA ASP A 123 -20.71 1.28 -11.00
C ASP A 123 -19.72 2.11 -11.86
N GLU A 124 -18.46 2.25 -11.43
CA GLU A 124 -17.45 3.07 -12.12
C GLU A 124 -16.37 2.25 -12.85
N VAL A 125 -16.47 0.91 -12.82
CA VAL A 125 -15.48 -0.01 -13.41
C VAL A 125 -16.13 -0.83 -14.51
N ASP A 126 -16.14 -0.30 -15.73
CA ASP A 126 -16.54 -1.08 -16.91
C ASP A 126 -15.41 -2.04 -17.34
N ILE A 127 -15.72 -2.99 -18.24
CA ILE A 127 -14.79 -3.97 -18.83
C ILE A 127 -13.55 -3.31 -19.45
N THR A 128 -13.64 -2.06 -19.88
CA THR A 128 -12.52 -1.30 -20.45
C THR A 128 -11.63 -0.63 -19.41
N HIS A 129 -12.02 -0.64 -18.13
CA HIS A 129 -11.26 0.02 -17.07
C HIS A 129 -9.94 -0.73 -16.80
N PRO A 130 -8.79 -0.04 -16.65
CA PRO A 130 -7.49 -0.68 -16.40
C PRO A 130 -7.50 -1.66 -15.21
N PHE A 131 -8.32 -1.39 -14.20
CA PHE A 131 -8.51 -2.27 -13.05
C PHE A 131 -8.99 -3.68 -13.43
N ALA A 132 -9.89 -3.82 -14.41
CA ALA A 132 -10.40 -5.13 -14.82
C ALA A 132 -9.27 -6.01 -15.39
N THR A 133 -8.40 -5.42 -16.21
CA THR A 133 -7.21 -6.07 -16.76
C THR A 133 -6.22 -6.47 -15.66
N GLU A 134 -5.92 -5.55 -14.74
CA GLU A 134 -4.98 -5.82 -13.63
C GLU A 134 -5.53 -6.89 -12.68
N LEU A 135 -6.83 -6.87 -12.37
CA LEU A 135 -7.48 -7.88 -11.53
C LEU A 135 -7.44 -9.28 -12.18
N TYR A 136 -7.68 -9.35 -13.49
CA TYR A 136 -7.56 -10.61 -14.24
C TYR A 136 -6.12 -11.18 -14.15
N GLU A 137 -5.12 -10.34 -14.34
CA GLU A 137 -3.69 -10.72 -14.20
C GLU A 137 -3.34 -11.20 -12.79
N ILE A 138 -3.88 -10.54 -11.75
CA ILE A 138 -3.71 -10.97 -10.34
C ILE A 138 -4.30 -12.36 -10.13
N GLN A 139 -5.50 -12.61 -10.63
CA GLN A 139 -6.17 -13.91 -10.50
C GLN A 139 -5.44 -15.02 -11.27
N MET A 140 -4.95 -14.73 -12.48
CA MET A 140 -4.15 -15.67 -13.28
C MET A 140 -2.86 -16.11 -12.57
N ARG A 141 -2.28 -15.24 -11.73
CA ARG A 141 -1.07 -15.55 -10.95
C ARG A 141 -1.34 -16.31 -9.65
N SER A 142 -2.57 -16.80 -9.46
CA SER A 142 -3.01 -17.58 -8.30
C SER A 142 -2.87 -16.84 -6.97
N VAL A 143 -2.99 -15.51 -6.99
CA VAL A 143 -3.12 -14.71 -5.76
C VAL A 143 -4.51 -14.94 -5.20
N ALA A 144 -4.62 -15.16 -3.89
CA ALA A 144 -5.92 -15.29 -3.24
C ALA A 144 -6.62 -13.92 -3.21
N VAL A 145 -7.72 -13.79 -3.97
CA VAL A 145 -8.54 -12.58 -4.03
C VAL A 145 -9.90 -12.88 -3.40
N THR A 146 -10.25 -12.11 -2.38
CA THR A 146 -11.59 -12.15 -1.78
C THR A 146 -12.33 -10.88 -2.16
N LYS A 147 -13.42 -11.00 -2.92
CA LYS A 147 -14.36 -9.89 -3.15
C LYS A 147 -15.38 -9.87 -2.01
N ILE A 148 -15.50 -8.73 -1.34
CA ILE A 148 -16.55 -8.47 -0.36
C ILE A 148 -17.47 -7.43 -0.97
N GLU A 149 -18.70 -7.83 -1.27
CA GLU A 149 -19.72 -6.91 -1.76
C GLU A 149 -20.35 -6.17 -0.58
N VAL A 150 -20.25 -4.85 -0.58
CA VAL A 150 -20.87 -3.98 0.42
C VAL A 150 -22.11 -3.36 -0.20
N THR A 151 -23.28 -3.83 0.24
CA THR A 151 -24.56 -3.32 -0.26
C THR A 151 -24.95 -2.01 0.43
N ASN A 152 -25.88 -1.27 -0.19
CA ASN A 152 -26.41 -0.04 0.40
C ASN A 152 -27.05 -0.31 1.77
N ILE A 153 -26.74 0.54 2.74
CA ILE A 153 -27.37 0.49 4.06
C ILE A 153 -28.88 0.75 3.94
N THR A 154 -29.67 -0.04 4.67
CA THR A 154 -31.11 0.19 4.78
C THR A 154 -31.40 1.42 5.62
N LYS A 155 -32.62 1.96 5.53
CA LYS A 155 -33.06 3.09 6.37
C LYS A 155 -32.98 2.72 7.85
N GLU A 156 -33.31 1.49 8.20
CA GLU A 156 -33.30 0.98 9.56
C GLU A 156 -31.87 0.90 10.13
N GLU A 157 -30.91 0.44 9.33
CA GLU A 157 -29.49 0.39 9.69
C GLU A 157 -28.88 1.79 9.77
N ALA A 158 -29.20 2.68 8.83
CA ALA A 158 -28.79 4.08 8.88
C ALA A 158 -29.29 4.75 10.17
N ASN A 159 -30.56 4.54 10.52
CA ASN A 159 -31.13 5.04 11.78
C ASN A 159 -30.44 4.45 13.01
N ALA A 160 -30.04 3.17 12.98
CA ALA A 160 -29.28 2.56 14.07
C ALA A 160 -27.89 3.19 14.22
N LEU A 161 -27.17 3.39 13.12
CA LEU A 161 -25.85 4.05 13.12
C LEU A 161 -25.93 5.48 13.64
N ILE A 162 -26.93 6.26 13.22
CA ILE A 162 -27.15 7.63 13.70
C ILE A 162 -27.50 7.62 15.20
N THR A 163 -28.40 6.73 15.63
CA THR A 163 -28.80 6.62 17.04
C THR A 163 -27.59 6.30 17.92
N ASP A 164 -26.73 5.39 17.48
CA ASP A 164 -25.50 5.01 18.19
C ASP A 164 -24.47 6.14 18.21
N ALA A 165 -24.16 6.73 17.05
CA ALA A 165 -23.17 7.81 16.91
C ALA A 165 -23.50 9.06 17.73
N PHE A 166 -24.79 9.37 17.90
CA PHE A 166 -25.27 10.51 18.68
C PHE A 166 -25.77 10.13 20.09
N HIS A 167 -25.59 8.87 20.51
CA HIS A 167 -26.03 8.35 21.81
C HIS A 167 -27.51 8.63 22.14
N PHE A 168 -28.40 8.60 21.14
CA PHE A 168 -29.82 8.80 21.37
C PHE A 168 -30.44 7.56 22.04
N SER A 169 -31.31 7.78 23.02
CA SER A 169 -31.99 6.68 23.75
C SER A 169 -33.14 6.03 22.97
N LYS A 170 -33.54 6.60 21.82
CA LYS A 170 -34.58 6.08 20.92
C LYS A 170 -34.23 6.33 19.45
N LYS A 171 -34.70 5.44 18.57
CA LYS A 171 -34.57 5.56 17.11
C LYS A 171 -35.05 6.94 16.64
N VAL A 172 -34.20 7.62 15.89
CA VAL A 172 -34.57 8.85 15.16
C VAL A 172 -35.50 8.43 14.01
N THR A 173 -36.76 8.81 14.06
CA THR A 173 -37.80 8.47 13.05
C THR A 173 -37.73 9.32 11.80
#